data_AF-A0A9E4LPK4-F1
#
_entry.id   AF-A0A9E4LPK4-F1
#
_cell.length_a   1.000
_cell.length_b   1.000
_cell.length_c   1.000
_cell.angle_alpha   90.00
_cell.angle_beta   90.00
_cell.angle_gamma   90.00
#
_symmetry.space_group_name_H-M   'P 1'
#
loop_
_entity.id
_entity.type
_entity.pdbx_description
1 polymer ?
#
loop_
_entity_poly.entity_id
_entity_poly.type
_entity_poly.pdbx_seq_one_letter_code
_entity_poly.pdbx_strand_id
1 'polypeptide(L)'
;PILESHFHIRNRITWEREKGRGAKTNWKNNTEDIWFCTASDSYYFDVDAVKLKRKVIAPYRIDGKPKDWKAEAIGNYRLTHPSNIWTDITIPFWSMPENTNHPTQKPEKLIAKLILASSRKDDFVLDPFLGSGTTAVVAKKLGRRFCGIELNREYCCWALKRLELSTRDLTIQGYADGVFWERNTLSDQPKPTQSLAHQKELFS
;
A
#
# COMPACT_ATOMS: atom_id res chain seq x y z
N PRO A 1 -9.43 10.04 25.20
CA PRO A 1 -8.18 9.78 24.43
C PRO A 1 -7.91 10.94 23.49
N ILE A 2 -6.65 11.35 23.25
CA ILE A 2 -6.30 12.55 22.46
C ILE A 2 -6.90 12.51 21.03
N LEU A 3 -7.05 11.33 20.42
CA LEU A 3 -7.64 11.22 19.09
C LEU A 3 -9.13 11.59 19.08
N GLU A 4 -9.92 11.10 20.03
CA GLU A 4 -11.37 11.33 20.09
C GLU A 4 -11.73 12.78 20.41
N SER A 5 -10.81 13.55 21.00
CA SER A 5 -11.02 14.99 21.24
C SER A 5 -10.85 15.84 19.98
N HIS A 6 -10.28 15.29 18.89
CA HIS A 6 -10.01 16.04 17.66
C HIS A 6 -10.60 15.39 16.40
N PHE A 7 -10.88 14.09 16.42
CA PHE A 7 -11.33 13.34 15.25
C PHE A 7 -12.37 12.28 15.59
N HIS A 8 -13.17 11.89 14.59
CA HIS A 8 -14.02 10.70 14.66
C HIS A 8 -13.20 9.45 14.32
N ILE A 9 -13.10 8.52 15.27
CA ILE A 9 -12.45 7.22 15.02
C ILE A 9 -13.40 6.34 14.21
N ARG A 10 -12.94 5.84 13.07
CA ARG A 10 -13.73 4.98 12.16
C ARG A 10 -13.35 3.51 12.27
N ASN A 11 -12.07 3.21 12.36
CA ASN A 11 -11.59 1.82 12.41
C ASN A 11 -10.21 1.73 13.05
N ARG A 12 -9.94 0.60 13.70
CA ARG A 12 -8.59 0.17 14.06
C ARG A 12 -8.19 -0.95 13.10
N ILE A 13 -7.21 -0.68 12.26
CA ILE A 13 -6.67 -1.64 11.31
C ILE A 13 -5.42 -2.25 11.96
N THR A 14 -5.38 -3.57 12.07
CA THR A 14 -4.21 -4.29 12.58
C THR A 14 -3.47 -4.93 11.40
N TRP A 15 -2.19 -4.64 11.26
CA TRP A 15 -1.33 -5.22 10.24
C TRP A 15 -0.35 -6.22 10.84
N GLU A 16 -0.31 -7.41 10.25
CA GLU A 16 0.64 -8.47 10.60
C GLU A 16 2.05 -8.16 10.07
N ARG A 17 3.00 -8.13 10.99
CA ARG A 17 4.44 -8.07 10.74
C ARG A 17 5.09 -9.46 10.76
N GLU A 18 5.53 -9.91 9.60
CA GLU A 18 6.23 -11.19 9.47
C GLU A 18 7.56 -11.22 10.24
N LYS A 19 8.32 -10.10 10.21
CA LYS A 19 9.59 -9.98 10.92
C LYS A 19 9.38 -9.37 12.31
N GLY A 20 9.99 -10.00 13.30
CA GLY A 20 10.04 -9.52 14.69
C GLY A 20 10.93 -10.43 15.52
N ARG A 21 11.42 -9.93 16.65
CA ARG A 21 12.21 -10.74 17.58
C ARG A 21 11.27 -11.73 18.28
N GLY A 22 11.70 -12.98 18.41
CA GLY A 22 10.99 -13.96 19.23
C GLY A 22 11.01 -13.56 20.71
N ALA A 23 10.15 -14.20 21.50
CA ALA A 23 10.12 -14.05 22.95
C ALA A 23 10.31 -15.43 23.60
N LYS A 24 11.06 -15.49 24.70
CA LYS A 24 11.37 -16.74 25.41
C LYS A 24 10.23 -17.19 26.33
N THR A 25 9.49 -16.23 26.88
CA THR A 25 8.47 -16.43 27.91
C THR A 25 7.13 -15.83 27.54
N ASN A 26 6.94 -15.45 26.27
CA ASN A 26 5.69 -14.89 25.75
C ASN A 26 5.57 -15.12 24.24
N TRP A 27 4.42 -14.80 23.67
CA TRP A 27 4.19 -14.79 22.23
C TRP A 27 4.94 -13.63 21.57
N LYS A 28 5.48 -13.86 20.37
CA LYS A 28 6.11 -12.82 19.55
C LYS A 28 5.06 -11.76 19.20
N ASN A 29 5.33 -10.49 19.51
CA ASN A 29 4.55 -9.39 18.96
C ASN A 29 4.83 -9.29 17.45
N ASN A 30 3.79 -9.46 16.66
CA ASN A 30 3.81 -9.42 15.20
C ASN A 30 2.72 -8.49 14.66
N THR A 31 2.30 -7.49 15.42
CA THR A 31 1.22 -6.57 15.01
C THR A 31 1.63 -5.11 15.13
N GLU A 32 1.22 -4.30 14.16
CA GLU A 32 1.19 -2.83 14.24
C GLU A 32 -0.23 -2.35 13.94
N ASP A 33 -0.74 -1.41 14.75
CA ASP A 33 -2.07 -0.84 14.56
C ASP A 33 -2.01 0.49 13.80
N ILE A 34 -3.01 0.71 12.94
CA ILE A 34 -3.28 1.95 12.22
C ILE A 34 -4.68 2.42 12.63
N TRP A 35 -4.76 3.61 13.21
CA TRP A 35 -6.02 4.25 13.54
C TRP A 35 -6.52 5.07 12.35
N PHE A 36 -7.64 4.66 11.77
CA PHE A 36 -8.32 5.43 10.73
C PHE A 36 -9.30 6.40 11.39
N CYS A 37 -9.01 7.69 11.24
CA CYS A 37 -9.79 8.78 11.80
C CYS A 37 -10.19 9.79 10.72
N THR A 38 -11.30 10.50 10.94
CA THR A 38 -11.83 11.51 10.01
C THR A 38 -12.18 12.79 10.76
N ALA A 39 -12.04 13.95 10.12
CA ALA A 39 -12.39 15.24 10.71
C ALA A 39 -13.91 15.48 10.81
N SER A 40 -14.73 14.77 10.04
CA SER A 40 -16.20 14.85 10.10
C SER A 40 -16.85 13.55 9.60
N ASP A 41 -18.18 13.47 9.66
CA ASP A 41 -18.98 12.40 9.03
C ASP A 41 -19.06 12.49 7.50
N SER A 42 -18.67 13.62 6.91
CA SER A 42 -18.52 13.78 5.46
C SER A 42 -17.06 13.60 5.06
N TYR A 43 -16.70 12.42 4.58
CA TYR A 43 -15.35 12.09 4.13
C TYR A 43 -15.37 11.22 2.87
N TYR A 44 -14.26 11.22 2.13
CA TYR A 44 -14.08 10.34 0.99
C TYR A 44 -13.60 8.96 1.44
N PHE A 45 -14.21 7.91 0.89
CA PHE A 45 -13.75 6.54 1.08
C PHE A 45 -14.07 5.69 -0.15
N ASP A 46 -13.06 5.19 -0.84
CA ASP A 46 -13.19 4.31 -2.00
C ASP A 46 -12.77 2.89 -1.63
N VAL A 47 -13.75 2.06 -1.29
CA VAL A 47 -13.53 0.66 -0.92
C VAL A 47 -13.18 -0.22 -2.13
N ASP A 48 -13.58 0.20 -3.33
CA ASP A 48 -13.37 -0.58 -4.55
C ASP A 48 -11.91 -0.48 -5.01
N ALA A 49 -11.29 0.70 -4.87
CA ALA A 49 -9.88 0.94 -5.17
C ALA A 49 -8.90 0.13 -4.30
N VAL A 50 -9.39 -0.47 -3.20
CA VAL A 50 -8.58 -1.24 -2.25
C VAL A 50 -9.01 -2.71 -2.12
N LYS A 51 -9.80 -3.21 -3.08
CA LYS A 51 -10.12 -4.64 -3.17
C LYS A 51 -8.86 -5.47 -3.39
N LEU A 52 -8.86 -6.63 -2.74
CA LEU A 52 -7.77 -7.61 -2.79
C LEU A 52 -8.17 -8.76 -3.73
N LYS A 53 -7.35 -8.99 -4.76
CA LYS A 53 -7.43 -10.13 -5.65
C LYS A 53 -6.81 -11.35 -4.97
N ARG A 54 -7.67 -12.34 -4.68
CA ARG A 54 -7.30 -13.57 -3.96
C ARG A 54 -7.51 -14.79 -4.83
N LYS A 55 -6.61 -15.76 -4.74
CA LYS A 55 -6.78 -17.04 -5.41
C LYS A 55 -7.91 -17.82 -4.75
N VAL A 56 -8.76 -18.44 -5.55
CA VAL A 56 -9.89 -19.23 -5.05
C VAL A 56 -9.42 -20.66 -4.84
N ILE A 57 -9.28 -21.04 -3.56
CA ILE A 57 -8.84 -22.38 -3.16
C ILE A 57 -9.96 -23.41 -3.36
N ALA A 58 -11.19 -23.06 -2.98
CA ALA A 58 -12.37 -23.90 -3.12
C ALA A 58 -13.39 -23.23 -4.06
N PRO A 59 -13.29 -23.43 -5.38
CA PRO A 59 -14.20 -22.80 -6.34
C PRO A 59 -15.59 -23.43 -6.23
N TYR A 60 -16.59 -22.59 -5.98
CA TYR A 60 -17.99 -22.99 -5.94
C TYR A 60 -18.75 -22.44 -7.15
N ARG A 61 -19.65 -23.24 -7.73
CA ARG A 61 -20.47 -22.89 -8.89
C ARG A 61 -21.95 -23.06 -8.56
N ILE A 62 -22.79 -22.19 -9.09
CA ILE A 62 -24.26 -22.31 -9.09
C ILE A 62 -24.68 -22.40 -10.55
N ASP A 63 -25.45 -23.43 -10.92
CA ASP A 63 -25.91 -23.68 -12.30
C ASP A 63 -24.76 -23.68 -13.32
N GLY A 64 -23.63 -24.29 -12.94
CA GLY A 64 -22.43 -24.36 -13.77
C GLY A 64 -21.62 -23.06 -13.89
N LYS A 65 -22.09 -21.95 -13.31
CA LYS A 65 -21.42 -20.63 -13.36
C LYS A 65 -20.62 -20.35 -12.08
N PRO A 66 -19.42 -19.75 -12.18
CA PRO A 66 -18.67 -19.25 -11.02
C PRO A 66 -19.52 -18.34 -10.12
N LYS A 67 -19.47 -18.57 -8.80
CA LYS A 67 -20.09 -17.69 -7.81
C LYS A 67 -19.02 -16.81 -7.16
N ASP A 68 -19.05 -15.51 -7.40
CA ASP A 68 -18.14 -14.52 -6.80
C ASP A 68 -16.65 -14.70 -7.16
N TRP A 69 -16.35 -15.36 -8.28
CA TRP A 69 -14.99 -15.50 -8.80
C TRP A 69 -14.96 -15.56 -10.33
N LYS A 70 -13.78 -15.33 -10.91
CA LYS A 70 -13.51 -15.36 -12.35
C LYS A 70 -12.40 -16.37 -12.65
N ALA A 71 -12.60 -17.16 -13.70
CA ALA A 71 -11.54 -17.99 -14.27
C ALA A 71 -10.62 -17.11 -15.12
N GLU A 72 -9.33 -17.15 -14.86
CA GLU A 72 -8.30 -16.45 -15.62
C GLU A 72 -7.21 -17.46 -16.04
N ALA A 73 -6.36 -17.09 -17.01
CA ALA A 73 -5.32 -17.98 -17.55
C ALA A 73 -4.36 -18.53 -16.47
N ILE A 74 -4.12 -17.74 -15.42
CA ILE A 74 -3.22 -18.03 -14.32
C ILE A 74 -3.91 -18.69 -13.10
N GLY A 75 -5.23 -18.84 -13.14
CA GLY A 75 -6.02 -19.46 -12.07
C GLY A 75 -7.37 -18.80 -11.84
N ASN A 76 -8.07 -19.27 -10.80
CA ASN A 76 -9.36 -18.72 -10.40
C ASN A 76 -9.14 -17.64 -9.34
N TYR A 77 -9.67 -16.45 -9.56
CA TYR A 77 -9.50 -15.31 -8.66
C TYR A 77 -10.82 -14.66 -8.29
N ARG A 78 -10.85 -14.06 -7.10
CA ARG A 78 -11.95 -13.22 -6.62
C ARG A 78 -11.42 -11.89 -6.10
N LEU A 79 -12.16 -10.82 -6.37
CA LEU A 79 -11.92 -9.53 -5.70
C LEU A 79 -12.69 -9.53 -4.39
N THR A 80 -11.98 -9.35 -3.28
CA THR A 80 -12.54 -9.36 -1.93
C THR A 80 -12.38 -7.99 -1.30
N HIS A 81 -13.37 -7.54 -0.53
CA HIS A 81 -13.25 -6.32 0.26
C HIS A 81 -12.07 -6.43 1.24
N PRO A 82 -11.35 -5.32 1.50
CA PRO A 82 -10.31 -5.32 2.53
C PRO A 82 -10.95 -5.51 3.92
N SER A 83 -10.33 -6.33 4.75
CA SER A 83 -10.61 -6.40 6.18
C SER A 83 -9.86 -5.27 6.92
N ASN A 84 -10.15 -5.12 8.21
CA ASN A 84 -9.31 -4.36 9.14
C ASN A 84 -8.18 -5.22 9.76
N ILE A 85 -7.91 -6.41 9.20
CA ILE A 85 -6.78 -7.28 9.57
C ILE A 85 -5.97 -7.54 8.31
N TRP A 86 -4.82 -6.89 8.18
CA TRP A 86 -3.99 -6.97 6.99
C TRP A 86 -2.89 -8.00 7.17
N THR A 87 -2.98 -9.08 6.40
CA THR A 87 -2.01 -10.19 6.38
C THR A 87 -1.35 -10.35 5.02
N ASP A 88 -1.58 -9.41 4.10
CA ASP A 88 -1.09 -9.48 2.72
C ASP A 88 0.04 -8.49 2.43
N ILE A 89 0.52 -7.76 3.45
CA ILE A 89 1.55 -6.73 3.33
C ILE A 89 2.83 -7.25 3.99
N THR A 90 3.94 -7.11 3.29
CA THR A 90 5.27 -7.53 3.75
C THR A 90 6.14 -6.31 3.96
N ILE A 91 7.00 -6.35 4.98
CA ILE A 91 7.99 -5.30 5.21
C ILE A 91 9.06 -5.30 4.10
N PRO A 92 9.66 -4.14 3.77
CA PRO A 92 10.76 -4.11 2.81
C PRO A 92 11.92 -5.02 3.25
N PHE A 93 12.38 -5.89 2.35
CA PHE A 93 13.60 -6.68 2.49
C PHE A 93 14.74 -6.07 1.67
N TRP A 94 15.98 -6.41 1.98
CA TRP A 94 17.16 -5.91 1.26
C TRP A 94 17.14 -6.18 -0.25
N SER A 95 16.44 -7.23 -0.68
CA SER A 95 16.27 -7.59 -2.10
C SER A 95 15.12 -6.86 -2.80
N MET A 96 14.28 -6.13 -2.07
CA MET A 96 13.14 -5.41 -2.64
C MET A 96 13.59 -4.06 -3.21
N PRO A 97 13.12 -3.66 -4.41
CA PRO A 97 13.51 -2.39 -5.03
C PRO A 97 13.19 -1.14 -4.18
N GLU A 98 12.14 -1.20 -3.35
CA GLU A 98 11.74 -0.08 -2.49
C GLU A 98 12.67 0.12 -1.29
N ASN A 99 13.50 -0.85 -0.94
CA ASN A 99 14.23 -0.88 0.33
C ASN A 99 15.28 0.23 0.43
N THR A 100 15.36 0.84 1.61
CA THR A 100 16.44 1.77 1.99
C THR A 100 17.13 1.32 3.28
N ASN A 101 18.15 2.07 3.69
CA ASN A 101 18.82 1.87 4.98
C ASN A 101 18.00 2.39 6.18
N HIS A 102 16.80 2.94 5.95
CA HIS A 102 15.96 3.44 7.03
C HIS A 102 15.44 2.30 7.91
N PRO A 103 15.68 2.33 9.23
CA PRO A 103 15.47 1.17 10.11
C PRO A 103 14.00 0.74 10.22
N THR A 104 13.07 1.67 9.98
CA THR A 104 11.63 1.49 10.18
C THR A 104 10.80 1.88 8.94
N GLN A 105 11.38 1.77 7.73
CA GLN A 105 10.65 2.07 6.49
C GLN A 105 9.33 1.28 6.41
N LYS A 106 8.23 1.99 6.13
CA LYS A 106 6.92 1.39 5.86
C LYS A 106 6.83 0.94 4.39
N PRO A 107 6.15 -0.18 4.09
CA PRO A 107 5.99 -0.69 2.72
C PRO A 107 5.15 0.24 1.85
N GLU A 108 5.50 0.36 0.58
CA GLU A 108 4.71 1.15 -0.38
C GLU A 108 3.28 0.61 -0.52
N LYS A 109 3.09 -0.72 -0.51
CA LYS A 109 1.77 -1.36 -0.58
C LYS A 109 0.84 -0.91 0.56
N LEU A 110 1.40 -0.75 1.77
CA LEU A 110 0.65 -0.31 2.95
C LEU A 110 0.11 1.10 2.73
N ILE A 111 0.99 2.01 2.32
CA ILE A 111 0.63 3.41 2.10
C ILE A 111 -0.31 3.55 0.90
N ALA A 112 -0.13 2.75 -0.15
CA ALA A 112 -0.99 2.75 -1.32
C ALA A 112 -2.45 2.43 -0.97
N LYS A 113 -2.68 1.44 -0.10
CA LYS A 113 -4.03 1.14 0.41
C LYS A 113 -4.64 2.35 1.11
N LEU A 114 -3.89 3.01 1.98
CA LEU A 114 -4.38 4.18 2.71
C LEU A 114 -4.71 5.35 1.77
N ILE A 115 -3.83 5.65 0.82
CA ILE A 115 -4.01 6.77 -0.13
C ILE A 115 -5.17 6.49 -1.09
N LEU A 116 -5.27 5.29 -1.65
CA LEU A 116 -6.34 4.95 -2.59
C LEU A 116 -7.72 4.94 -1.93
N ALA A 117 -7.82 4.41 -0.71
CA ALA A 117 -9.09 4.44 0.02
C ALA A 117 -9.50 5.87 0.39
N SER A 118 -8.56 6.72 0.81
CA SER A 118 -8.88 7.97 1.52
C SER A 118 -8.59 9.25 0.74
N SER A 119 -8.24 9.17 -0.55
CA SER A 119 -8.01 10.36 -1.39
C SER A 119 -8.37 10.12 -2.85
N ARG A 120 -8.72 11.19 -3.56
CA ARG A 120 -8.86 11.23 -5.02
C ARG A 120 -7.53 11.56 -5.67
N LYS A 121 -7.46 11.41 -7.00
CA LYS A 121 -6.37 11.97 -7.78
C LYS A 121 -6.29 13.48 -7.54
N ASP A 122 -5.08 14.04 -7.55
CA ASP A 122 -4.77 15.46 -7.35
C ASP A 122 -5.04 16.03 -5.93
N ASP A 123 -5.66 15.24 -5.05
CA ASP A 123 -5.74 15.54 -3.60
C ASP A 123 -4.34 15.64 -2.97
N PHE A 124 -4.31 16.21 -1.77
CA PHE A 124 -3.08 16.51 -1.04
C PHE A 124 -2.88 15.56 0.14
N VAL A 125 -1.69 14.96 0.24
CA VAL A 125 -1.30 14.04 1.31
C VAL A 125 -0.21 14.68 2.19
N LEU A 126 -0.45 14.77 3.49
CA LEU A 126 0.51 15.28 4.48
C LEU A 126 1.11 14.12 5.28
N ASP A 127 2.44 14.14 5.42
CA ASP A 127 3.17 13.27 6.34
C ASP A 127 4.15 14.10 7.19
N PRO A 128 3.84 14.36 8.48
CA PRO A 128 4.73 15.16 9.34
C PRO A 128 5.95 14.39 9.84
N PHE A 129 6.05 13.08 9.57
CA PHE A 129 7.14 12.19 10.01
C PHE A 129 7.59 11.29 8.85
N LEU A 130 8.03 11.94 7.77
CA LEU A 130 8.20 11.33 6.45
C LEU A 130 9.22 10.17 6.43
N GLY A 131 10.25 10.21 7.28
CA GLY A 131 11.29 9.19 7.37
C GLY A 131 11.92 8.92 6.00
N SER A 132 11.91 7.65 5.59
CA SER A 132 12.41 7.21 4.27
C SER A 132 11.64 7.74 3.04
N GLY A 133 10.57 8.52 3.19
CA GLY A 133 9.85 9.09 2.05
C GLY A 133 8.71 8.26 1.47
N THR A 134 8.31 7.13 2.09
CA THR A 134 7.31 6.23 1.48
C THR A 134 6.01 6.94 1.13
N THR A 135 5.50 7.82 2.00
CA THR A 135 4.25 8.56 1.73
C THR A 135 4.35 9.47 0.53
N ALA A 136 5.42 10.26 0.44
CA ALA A 136 5.68 11.14 -0.70
C ALA A 136 5.86 10.34 -2.01
N VAL A 137 6.62 9.25 -1.97
CA VAL A 137 6.86 8.38 -3.13
C VAL A 137 5.55 7.79 -3.64
N VAL A 138 4.73 7.21 -2.75
CA VAL A 138 3.47 6.57 -3.15
C VAL A 138 2.43 7.60 -3.59
N ALA A 139 2.34 8.75 -2.91
CA ALA A 139 1.48 9.84 -3.34
C ALA A 139 1.81 10.27 -4.78
N LYS A 140 3.11 10.45 -5.10
CA LYS A 140 3.57 10.77 -6.45
C LYS A 140 3.20 9.67 -7.47
N LYS A 141 3.48 8.40 -7.17
CA LYS A 141 3.17 7.26 -8.05
C LYS A 141 1.67 7.17 -8.37
N LEU A 142 0.82 7.52 -7.41
CA LEU A 142 -0.63 7.51 -7.53
C LEU A 142 -1.23 8.84 -8.03
N GLY A 143 -0.42 9.84 -8.38
CA GLY A 143 -0.90 11.13 -8.88
C GLY A 143 -1.60 11.97 -7.81
N ARG A 144 -1.08 12.00 -6.59
CA ARG A 144 -1.46 12.93 -5.52
C ARG A 144 -0.36 13.96 -5.30
N ARG A 145 -0.75 15.15 -4.85
CA ARG A 145 0.18 16.15 -4.31
C ARG A 145 0.55 15.75 -2.89
N PHE A 146 1.71 16.16 -2.41
CA PHE A 146 2.14 15.83 -1.06
C PHE A 146 2.99 16.90 -0.42
N CYS A 147 3.02 16.90 0.92
CA CYS A 147 4.04 17.55 1.72
C CYS A 147 4.51 16.57 2.79
N GLY A 148 5.83 16.39 2.86
CA GLY A 148 6.46 15.55 3.85
C GLY A 148 7.44 16.37 4.68
N ILE A 149 7.43 16.17 5.99
CA ILE A 149 8.35 16.83 6.94
C ILE A 149 9.24 15.75 7.55
N GLU A 150 10.54 15.96 7.54
CA GLU A 150 11.52 15.08 8.17
C GLU A 150 12.63 15.93 8.78
N LEU A 151 13.01 15.58 10.02
CA LEU A 151 14.01 16.31 10.79
C LEU A 151 15.44 15.86 10.41
N ASN A 152 15.62 14.58 10.17
CA ASN A 152 16.92 14.00 9.88
C ASN A 152 17.31 14.25 8.41
N ARG A 153 18.40 15.01 8.22
CA ARG A 153 18.93 15.35 6.88
C ARG A 153 19.26 14.13 6.03
N GLU A 154 19.79 13.05 6.62
CA GLU A 154 20.10 11.82 5.89
C GLU A 154 18.82 11.16 5.35
N TYR A 155 17.76 11.12 6.16
CA TYR A 155 16.47 10.58 5.75
C TYR A 155 15.82 11.44 4.66
N CYS A 156 15.95 12.77 4.75
CA CYS A 156 15.57 13.67 3.66
C CYS A 156 16.30 13.32 2.34
N CYS A 157 17.61 13.08 2.39
CA CYS A 157 18.37 12.68 1.20
C CYS A 157 17.88 11.36 0.61
N TRP A 158 17.57 10.37 1.44
CA TRP A 158 17.00 9.10 0.97
C TRP A 158 15.61 9.26 0.38
N ALA A 159 14.75 10.06 1.00
CA ALA A 159 13.41 10.37 0.50
C ALA A 159 13.47 11.06 -0.87
N LEU A 160 14.36 12.06 -1.03
CA LEU A 160 14.59 12.76 -2.30
C LEU A 160 15.07 11.81 -3.40
N LYS A 161 16.04 10.93 -3.09
CA LYS A 161 16.51 9.92 -4.04
C LYS A 161 15.37 9.00 -4.51
N ARG A 162 14.51 8.53 -3.61
CA ARG A 162 13.36 7.69 -3.99
C ARG A 162 12.33 8.48 -4.81
N LEU A 163 12.09 9.75 -4.49
CA LEU A 163 11.19 10.62 -5.24
C LEU A 163 11.68 10.91 -6.66
N GLU A 164 13.00 10.97 -6.85
CA GLU A 164 13.58 11.06 -8.19
C GLU A 164 13.34 9.75 -8.95
N LEU A 165 13.65 8.60 -8.35
CA LEU A 165 13.45 7.29 -8.97
C LEU A 165 11.97 7.02 -9.34
N SER A 166 11.03 7.50 -8.52
CA SER A 166 9.60 7.32 -8.80
C SER A 166 9.08 8.13 -9.99
N THR A 167 9.89 9.01 -10.59
CA THR A 167 9.56 9.62 -11.90
C THR A 167 9.66 8.62 -13.05
N ARG A 168 10.49 7.59 -12.90
CA ARG A 168 10.79 6.60 -13.94
C ARG A 168 10.07 5.27 -13.72
N ASP A 169 9.75 4.98 -12.46
CA ASP A 169 9.08 3.75 -12.06
C ASP A 169 7.87 4.07 -11.16
N LEU A 170 6.67 3.86 -11.72
CA LEU A 170 5.41 4.07 -11.02
C LEU A 170 4.88 2.79 -10.36
N THR A 171 5.63 1.68 -10.43
CA THR A 171 5.17 0.39 -9.89
C THR A 171 5.11 0.43 -8.36
N ILE A 172 4.11 -0.23 -7.80
CA ILE A 172 3.96 -0.43 -6.35
C ILE A 172 3.87 -1.94 -6.13
N GLN A 173 4.77 -2.49 -5.32
CA GLN A 173 4.83 -3.92 -5.12
C GLN A 173 3.49 -4.46 -4.56
N GLY A 174 2.92 -5.47 -5.24
CA GLY A 174 1.64 -6.07 -4.85
C GLY A 174 0.42 -5.21 -5.16
N TYR A 175 0.56 -4.18 -6.00
CA TYR A 175 -0.54 -3.42 -6.60
C TYR A 175 -0.33 -3.32 -8.12
N ALA A 176 -1.21 -3.94 -8.89
CA ALA A 176 -1.14 -4.01 -10.34
C ALA A 176 -2.56 -4.14 -10.92
N ASP A 177 -2.79 -3.60 -12.11
CA ASP A 177 -4.10 -3.56 -12.79
C ASP A 177 -5.25 -3.04 -11.91
N GLY A 178 -4.95 -2.02 -11.10
CA GLY A 178 -5.92 -1.36 -10.24
C GLY A 178 -6.36 -2.19 -9.02
N VAL A 179 -5.72 -3.33 -8.76
CA VAL A 179 -6.09 -4.21 -7.63
C VAL A 179 -4.87 -4.59 -6.78
N PHE A 180 -5.12 -4.82 -5.50
CA PHE A 180 -4.10 -5.38 -4.61
C PHE A 180 -4.01 -6.90 -4.81
N TRP A 181 -2.81 -7.45 -4.70
CA TRP A 181 -2.55 -8.88 -4.83
C TRP A 181 -2.09 -9.47 -3.50
N GLU A 182 -2.38 -10.74 -3.24
CA GLU A 182 -1.95 -11.39 -1.99
C GLU A 182 -0.42 -11.43 -1.85
N ARG A 183 0.06 -11.61 -0.62
CA ARG A 183 1.48 -11.81 -0.36
C ARG A 183 2.01 -13.00 -1.19
N ASN A 184 3.26 -12.90 -1.67
CA ASN A 184 3.94 -13.95 -2.44
C ASN A 184 3.26 -14.34 -3.78
N THR A 185 2.49 -13.44 -4.39
CA THR A 185 1.86 -13.65 -5.70
C THR A 185 2.55 -12.89 -6.84
N LEU A 186 3.83 -12.53 -6.68
CA LEU A 186 4.55 -11.76 -7.70
C LEU A 186 4.62 -12.49 -9.06
N SER A 187 4.68 -13.83 -9.06
CA SER A 187 4.63 -14.66 -10.27
C SER A 187 3.31 -14.57 -11.02
N ASP A 188 2.23 -14.28 -10.29
CA ASP A 188 0.86 -14.25 -10.79
C ASP A 188 0.48 -12.84 -11.26
N GLN A 189 1.31 -11.84 -10.95
CA GLN A 189 1.03 -10.45 -11.29
C GLN A 189 1.38 -10.16 -12.76
N PRO A 190 0.59 -9.29 -13.43
CA PRO A 190 0.94 -8.75 -14.72
C PRO A 190 2.33 -8.09 -14.65
N LYS A 191 3.17 -8.31 -15.67
CA LYS A 191 4.44 -7.60 -15.76
C LYS A 191 4.15 -6.11 -15.99
N PRO A 192 4.88 -5.19 -15.33
CA PRO A 192 4.75 -3.77 -15.58
C PRO A 192 4.93 -3.50 -17.08
N THR A 193 3.94 -2.87 -17.71
CA THR A 193 4.11 -2.34 -19.05
C THR A 193 5.09 -1.18 -18.90
N GLN A 194 6.31 -1.29 -19.44
CA GLN A 194 7.23 -0.16 -19.53
C GLN A 194 6.53 0.91 -20.37
N SER A 195 5.96 1.94 -19.73
CA SER A 195 5.43 3.07 -20.47
C SER A 195 6.60 3.84 -21.07
N LEU A 196 6.89 3.60 -22.34
CA LEU A 196 7.82 4.37 -23.18
C LEU A 196 7.41 5.85 -23.37
N ALA A 197 6.43 6.34 -22.61
CA ALA A 197 5.73 7.59 -22.87
C ALA A 197 6.26 8.83 -22.11
N HIS A 198 7.42 8.77 -21.45
CA HIS A 198 7.95 9.94 -20.71
C HIS A 198 9.41 10.32 -21.02
N GLN A 199 10.01 9.73 -22.06
CA GLN A 199 11.37 10.11 -22.48
C GLN A 199 11.44 11.36 -23.40
N LYS A 200 10.31 12.02 -23.72
CA LYS A 200 10.30 13.14 -24.69
C LYS A 200 10.07 14.55 -24.15
N GLU A 201 9.74 14.75 -22.88
CA GLU A 201 9.41 16.10 -22.36
C GLU A 201 10.45 16.70 -21.39
N LEU A 202 11.63 16.11 -21.26
CA LEU A 202 12.70 16.63 -20.40
C LEU A 202 13.84 17.36 -21.15
N PHE A 203 13.71 17.55 -22.47
CA PHE A 203 14.68 18.29 -23.29
C PHE A 203 14.02 19.24 -24.33
N SER A 204 12.83 19.75 -24.03
CA SER A 204 12.19 20.82 -24.81
C SER A 204 11.95 22.05 -23.96
#